data_AF-A0A8I0L8Z1-F1
#
_entry.id   AF-A0A8I0L8Z1-F1
#
_cell.length_a   1.000
_cell.length_b   1.000
_cell.length_c   1.000
_cell.angle_alpha   90.00
_cell.angle_beta   90.00
_cell.angle_gamma   90.00
#
_symmetry.space_group_name_H-M   'P 1'
#
loop_
_entity.id
_entity.type
_entity.pdbx_description
1 polymer ?
#
loop_
_entity_poly.entity_id
_entity_poly.type
_entity_poly.pdbx_seq_one_letter_code
_entity_poly.pdbx_strand_id
1 'polypeptide(L)'
;MVKFFNGYDKRFVIPLYQRNYSWQEKQCRQLFEDLLKVHREKKESHFFGSIVSQTVCHDQYIIDGQQRLTTIALILTVLVNG
;
A
#
# COMPACT_ATOMS: atom_id res chain seq x y z
N MET A 1 4.45 6.75 -5.56
CA MET A 1 3.18 6.42 -4.88
C MET A 1 1.98 6.81 -5.73
N VAL A 2 1.81 8.07 -6.16
CA VAL A 2 0.70 8.46 -7.06
C VAL A 2 0.72 7.71 -8.40
N LYS A 3 1.90 7.54 -9.04
CA LYS A 3 2.04 6.70 -10.25
C LYS A 3 1.67 5.22 -10.06
N PHE A 4 1.70 4.71 -8.82
CA PHE A 4 1.27 3.35 -8.50
C PHE A 4 -0.26 3.26 -8.43
N PHE A 5 -0.95 4.29 -7.97
CA PHE A 5 -2.42 4.31 -7.90
C PHE A 5 -3.09 4.99 -9.11
N ASN A 6 -2.31 5.50 -10.08
CA ASN A 6 -2.84 6.16 -11.27
C ASN A 6 -3.37 5.10 -12.24
N GLY A 7 -4.66 4.77 -12.10
CA GLY A 7 -5.35 3.63 -12.73
C GLY A 7 -5.59 3.71 -14.24
N TYR A 8 -4.77 4.45 -14.99
CA TYR A 8 -4.96 4.58 -16.44
C TYR A 8 -4.42 3.38 -17.26
N ASP A 9 -3.64 2.46 -16.65
CA ASP A 9 -3.08 1.32 -17.41
C ASP A 9 -2.80 0.02 -16.61
N LYS A 10 -2.95 0.01 -15.27
CA LYS A 10 -2.61 -1.16 -14.44
C LYS A 10 -3.59 -1.33 -13.28
N ARG A 11 -4.30 -2.46 -13.23
CA ARG A 11 -5.14 -2.84 -12.08
C ARG A 11 -4.33 -3.67 -11.11
N PHE A 12 -4.46 -3.42 -9.82
CA PHE A 12 -3.87 -4.24 -8.76
C PHE A 12 -4.92 -5.24 -8.27
N VAL A 13 -4.58 -6.52 -8.36
CA VAL A 13 -5.48 -7.62 -7.99
C VAL A 13 -4.89 -8.35 -6.79
N ILE A 14 -5.69 -8.50 -5.74
CA ILE A 14 -5.36 -9.37 -4.60
C ILE A 14 -5.96 -10.75 -4.90
N PRO A 15 -5.14 -11.81 -5.10
CA PRO A 15 -5.64 -13.14 -5.40
C PRO A 15 -6.48 -13.72 -4.24
N LEU A 16 -7.48 -14.53 -4.57
CA LEU A 16 -8.38 -15.17 -3.58
C LEU A 16 -7.65 -16.11 -2.60
N TYR A 17 -6.50 -16.67 -2.98
CA TYR A 17 -5.70 -17.54 -2.13
C TYR A 17 -4.83 -16.79 -1.10
N GLN A 18 -4.82 -15.45 -1.13
CA GLN A 18 -4.11 -14.65 -0.14
C GLN A 18 -4.83 -14.65 1.20
N ARG A 19 -4.05 -14.43 2.27
CA ARG A 19 -4.62 -14.33 3.62
C ARG A 19 -5.44 -13.06 3.76
N ASN A 20 -6.53 -13.14 4.52
CA ASN A 20 -7.32 -11.98 4.94
C ASN A 20 -6.43 -10.92 5.60
N TYR A 21 -6.88 -9.67 5.53
CA TYR A 21 -6.25 -8.58 6.26
C TYR A 21 -6.24 -8.88 7.76
N SER A 22 -5.06 -8.89 8.37
CA SER A 22 -4.86 -9.31 9.75
C SER A 22 -4.05 -8.32 10.58
N TRP A 23 -3.65 -7.19 9.98
CA TRP A 23 -2.96 -6.12 10.68
C TRP A 23 -3.88 -5.53 11.74
N GLN A 24 -3.34 -5.43 12.94
CA GLN A 24 -3.99 -4.84 14.10
C GLN A 24 -3.47 -3.42 14.28
N GLU A 25 -4.05 -2.72 15.25
CA GLU A 25 -3.74 -1.31 15.52
C GLU A 25 -2.23 -1.05 15.63
N LYS A 26 -1.47 -1.96 16.25
CA LYS A 26 -0.01 -1.80 16.41
C LYS A 26 0.70 -1.69 15.05
N GLN A 27 0.39 -2.55 14.09
CA GLN A 27 1.03 -2.50 12.76
C GLN A 27 0.58 -1.26 11.98
N CYS A 28 -0.71 -0.92 12.05
CA CYS A 28 -1.25 0.27 11.40
C CYS A 28 -0.61 1.54 11.94
N ARG A 29 -0.48 1.65 13.27
CA ARG A 29 0.17 2.78 13.95
C ARG A 29 1.63 2.90 13.57
N GLN A 30 2.35 1.78 13.50
CA GLN A 30 3.75 1.79 13.07
C GLN A 30 3.90 2.33 11.64
N LEU A 31 3.09 1.82 10.70
CA LEU A 31 3.12 2.31 9.32
C LEU A 31 2.80 3.82 9.24
N PHE A 32 1.84 4.28 10.04
CA PHE A 32 1.45 5.68 10.07
C PHE A 32 2.55 6.57 10.67
N GLU A 33 3.18 6.15 11.75
CA GLU A 33 4.32 6.87 12.34
C GLU A 33 5.51 6.95 11.40
N ASP A 34 5.80 5.89 10.65
CA ASP A 34 6.84 5.92 9.62
C ASP A 34 6.50 6.97 8.57
N LEU A 35 5.24 7.05 8.12
CA LEU A 35 4.75 8.08 7.20
C LEU A 35 4.92 9.50 7.76
N LEU A 36 4.54 9.72 9.02
CA LEU A 36 4.72 11.01 9.69
C LEU A 36 6.19 11.37 9.85
N LYS A 37 7.05 10.40 10.13
CA LYS A 37 8.49 10.60 10.26
C LYS A 37 9.10 11.13 8.97
N VAL A 38 8.71 10.57 7.82
CA VAL A 38 9.16 11.07 6.50
C VAL A 38 8.80 12.54 6.30
N HIS A 39 7.57 12.90 6.67
CA HIS A 39 7.11 14.29 6.59
C HIS A 39 7.90 15.21 7.53
N ARG A 40 8.05 14.82 8.81
CA ARG A 40 8.78 15.60 9.83
C ARG A 40 10.25 15.81 9.46
N GLU A 41 10.91 14.77 8.96
CA GLU A 41 12.32 14.80 8.58
C GLU A 41 12.56 15.40 7.18
N LYS A 42 11.50 15.83 6.47
CA LYS A 42 11.55 16.34 5.09
C LYS A 42 12.32 15.41 4.15
N LYS A 43 12.21 14.09 4.36
CA LYS A 43 12.87 13.10 3.52
C LYS A 43 12.14 12.98 2.19
N GLU A 44 12.89 13.03 1.08
CA GLU A 44 12.32 12.85 -0.26
C GLU A 44 11.83 11.43 -0.51
N SER A 45 12.39 10.44 0.19
CA SER A 45 12.00 9.04 0.05
C SER A 45 12.19 8.25 1.35
N HIS A 46 11.40 7.18 1.50
CA HIS A 46 11.50 6.24 2.59
C HIS A 46 11.11 4.84 2.13
N PHE A 47 11.81 3.85 2.66
CA PHE A 47 11.57 2.46 2.32
C PHE A 47 10.57 1.84 3.31
N PHE A 48 9.34 1.64 2.84
CA PHE A 48 8.26 1.01 3.61
C PHE A 48 8.20 -0.52 3.44
N GLY A 49 9.23 -1.12 2.85
CA GLY A 49 9.25 -2.53 2.48
C GLY A 49 8.97 -2.77 0.99
N SER A 50 9.32 -3.97 0.52
CA SER A 50 9.11 -4.40 -0.86
C SER A 50 7.66 -4.82 -1.10
N ILE A 51 7.18 -4.69 -2.34
CA ILE A 51 5.93 -5.29 -2.80
C ILE A 51 6.30 -6.33 -3.85
N VAL A 52 5.91 -7.57 -3.65
CA VAL A 52 6.12 -8.64 -4.65
C VAL A 52 4.83 -8.78 -5.43
N SER A 53 4.92 -8.70 -6.75
CA SER A 53 3.77 -8.83 -7.63
C SER A 53 4.14 -9.60 -8.89
N GLN A 54 3.14 -10.20 -9.51
CA GLN A 54 3.24 -10.86 -10.80
C GLN A 54 2.34 -10.13 -11.80
N THR A 55 2.91 -9.79 -12.95
CA THR A 55 2.13 -9.24 -14.06
C THR A 55 1.49 -10.38 -14.85
N VAL A 56 0.17 -10.36 -14.98
CA VAL A 56 -0.58 -11.27 -15.85
C VAL A 56 -1.47 -10.41 -16.74
N CYS A 57 -1.22 -10.47 -18.05
CA CYS A 57 -1.82 -9.56 -19.03
C CYS A 57 -1.56 -8.08 -18.65
N HIS A 58 -2.60 -7.33 -18.29
CA HIS A 58 -2.53 -5.92 -17.87
C HIS A 58 -2.67 -5.73 -16.34
N ASP A 59 -2.84 -6.83 -15.60
CA ASP A 59 -3.14 -6.79 -14.17
C ASP A 59 -1.90 -7.18 -13.34
N GLN A 60 -1.71 -6.50 -12.22
CA GLN A 60 -0.65 -6.76 -11.25
C GLN A 60 -1.23 -7.53 -10.07
N TYR A 61 -0.91 -8.82 -10.01
CA TYR A 61 -1.32 -9.70 -8.91
C TYR A 61 -0.36 -9.54 -7.75
N ILE A 62 -0.85 -9.08 -6.60
CA ILE A 62 -0.02 -8.87 -5.40
C ILE A 62 0.21 -10.21 -4.70
N ILE A 63 1.48 -10.60 -4.55
CA ILE A 63 1.91 -11.85 -3.89
C ILE A 63 2.37 -11.56 -2.47
N ASP A 64 3.09 -10.46 -2.24
CA ASP A 64 3.52 -10.01 -0.92
C ASP A 64 3.42 -8.48 -0.79
N GLY A 65 3.25 -8.00 0.44
CA GLY A 65 3.02 -6.59 0.77
C GLY A 65 1.55 -6.18 0.73
N GLN A 66 0.62 -7.13 0.58
CA GLN A 66 -0.82 -6.86 0.52
C GLN A 66 -1.35 -6.04 1.70
N GLN A 67 -0.96 -6.36 2.94
CA GLN A 67 -1.49 -5.67 4.13
C GLN A 67 -1.02 -4.20 4.20
N ARG A 68 0.24 -3.93 3.81
CA ARG A 68 0.75 -2.56 3.68
C ARG A 68 -0.06 -1.79 2.64
N LEU A 69 -0.25 -2.39 1.46
CA LEU A 69 -0.95 -1.74 0.36
C LEU A 69 -2.41 -1.42 0.71
N THR A 70 -3.13 -2.38 1.31
CA THR A 70 -4.50 -2.17 1.77
C THR A 70 -4.57 -1.05 2.81
N THR A 71 -3.66 -1.02 3.78
CA THR A 71 -3.65 0.02 4.82
C THR A 71 -3.41 1.42 4.23
N ILE A 72 -2.47 1.54 3.28
CA ILE A 72 -2.22 2.80 2.57
C ILE A 72 -3.45 3.22 1.76
N ALA A 73 -4.10 2.29 1.06
CA ALA A 73 -5.31 2.58 0.30
C ALA A 73 -6.46 3.07 1.20
N LEU A 74 -6.63 2.47 2.39
CA LEU A 74 -7.62 2.93 3.37
C LEU A 74 -7.32 4.34 3.89
N ILE A 75 -6.07 4.63 4.23
CA ILE A 75 -5.64 5.98 4.64
C ILE A 75 -5.94 6.99 3.53
N LEU A 76 -5.57 6.69 2.28
CA LEU A 76 -5.86 7.57 1.13
C LEU A 76 -7.37 7.75 0.93
N THR A 77 -8.16 6.70 1.09
CA THR A 77 -9.62 6.77 0.97
C THR A 77 -10.23 7.73 1.99
N VAL A 78 -9.76 7.68 3.24
CA VAL A 78 -10.19 8.61 4.31
C VAL A 78 -9.76 10.04 4.00
N LEU A 79 -8.55 10.25 3.48
CA LEU A 79 -8.04 11.58 3.16
C LEU A 79 -8.73 12.22 1.95
N VAL A 80 -9.19 11.42 0.99
CA VAL A 80 -9.86 11.91 -0.23
C VAL A 80 -11.35 12.15 -0.01
N ASN A 81 -12.00 11.33 0.83
CA ASN A 81 -13.43 11.44 1.12
C ASN A 81 -13.75 12.18 2.43
N GLY A 82 -12.71 12.63 3.14
CA GLY A 82 -12.81 13.39 4.39
C GLY A 82 -12.81 14.89 4.19
#